data_AF-A0A1E7F5Y2-F1
#
_entry.id   AF-A0A1E7F5Y2-F1
#
_cell.length_a   1.000
_cell.length_b   1.000
_cell.length_c   1.000
_cell.angle_alpha   90.00
_cell.angle_beta   90.00
_cell.angle_gamma   90.00
#
_symmetry.space_group_name_H-M   'P 1'
#
loop_
_entity.id
_entity.type
_entity.pdbx_description
1 polymer ?
#
loop_
_entity_poly.entity_id
_entity_poly.type
_entity_poly.pdbx_seq_one_letter_code
_entity_poly.pdbx_strand_id
1 'polypeptide(L)'
;MKKPKPQLREAAKKTQWNILRGDKVQVIGRNHPERGKQGIIKKVLRDLDRVIVEGVNMGPRSIKGDKDKGIPGKVISLERTMHYSNVQLVDPIQGIPTRIFKKILPSGEKVRISKKSGAIIPKPEILSMRRKPINSTVTESCTSEDNTWESTYVDNRRKTAVVQEE
;
A
#
# COMPACT_ATOMS: atom_id res chain seq x y z
N MET A 1 2.07 10.21 47.22
CA MET A 1 2.20 8.99 46.38
C MET A 1 2.22 9.37 44.91
N LYS A 2 3.30 9.08 44.17
CA LYS A 2 3.34 9.31 42.70
C LYS A 2 2.40 8.30 42.03
N LYS A 3 1.41 8.77 41.27
CA LYS A 3 0.54 7.87 40.49
C LYS A 3 1.44 7.03 39.55
N PRO A 4 1.19 5.71 39.41
CA PRO A 4 1.91 4.91 38.45
C PRO A 4 1.72 5.51 37.04
N LYS A 5 2.79 5.54 36.24
CA LYS A 5 2.68 5.96 34.84
C LYS A 5 1.62 5.07 34.17
N PRO A 6 0.63 5.64 33.45
CA PRO A 6 -0.32 4.83 32.72
C PRO A 6 0.46 3.94 31.75
N GLN A 7 0.27 2.63 31.87
CA GLN A 7 0.84 1.69 30.90
C GLN A 7 0.20 2.01 29.54
N LEU A 8 1.02 2.25 28.52
CA LEU A 8 0.56 2.35 27.14
C LEU A 8 -0.12 1.02 26.81
N ARG A 9 -1.46 1.00 26.77
CA ARG A 9 -2.19 -0.14 26.21
C ARG A 9 -1.63 -0.39 24.82
N GLU A 10 -1.12 -1.60 24.59
CA GLU A 10 -0.71 -2.04 23.27
C GLU A 10 -1.87 -1.78 22.31
N ALA A 11 -1.70 -0.86 21.37
CA ALA A 11 -2.78 -0.45 20.50
C ALA A 11 -3.25 -1.67 19.72
N ALA A 12 -4.50 -2.08 19.91
CA ALA A 12 -5.09 -3.22 19.22
C ALA A 12 -4.90 -3.02 17.71
N LYS A 13 -4.06 -3.85 17.07
CA LYS A 13 -3.73 -3.74 15.66
C LYS A 13 -5.02 -3.75 14.84
N LYS A 14 -5.29 -2.67 14.12
CA LYS A 14 -6.49 -2.58 13.29
C LYS A 14 -6.40 -3.59 12.15
N THR A 15 -7.18 -4.67 12.24
CA THR A 15 -7.11 -5.81 11.31
C THR A 15 -7.51 -5.45 9.87
N GLN A 16 -8.23 -4.34 9.67
CA GLN A 16 -8.74 -3.97 8.34
C GLN A 16 -8.52 -2.49 8.00
N TRP A 17 -7.78 -2.29 6.91
CA TRP A 17 -7.61 -0.98 6.26
C TRP A 17 -8.45 -0.89 5.00
N ASN A 18 -9.02 0.29 4.78
CA ASN A 18 -9.77 0.60 3.55
C ASN A 18 -8.96 1.45 2.58
N ILE A 19 -7.89 2.07 3.09
CA ILE A 19 -7.05 3.03 2.40
C ILE A 19 -5.77 2.34 1.94
N LEU A 20 -5.35 2.62 0.71
CA LEU A 20 -4.21 2.05 0.03
C LEU A 20 -3.26 3.15 -0.48
N ARG A 21 -2.03 2.76 -0.80
CA ARG A 21 -1.05 3.66 -1.43
C ARG A 21 -1.54 4.01 -2.83
N GLY A 22 -1.56 5.30 -3.16
CA GLY A 22 -2.05 5.80 -4.44
C GLY A 22 -3.53 6.19 -4.46
N ASP A 23 -4.26 5.99 -3.36
CA ASP A 23 -5.64 6.49 -3.29
C ASP A 23 -5.68 8.01 -3.08
N LYS A 24 -6.72 8.65 -3.64
CA LYS A 24 -7.08 10.04 -3.38
C LYS A 24 -7.92 10.18 -2.11
N VAL A 25 -7.45 11.00 -1.19
CA VAL A 25 -8.05 11.19 0.13
C VAL A 25 -8.22 12.66 0.48
N GLN A 26 -9.12 12.92 1.43
CA GLN A 26 -9.36 14.25 1.99
C GLN A 26 -9.14 14.23 3.50
N VAL A 27 -8.57 15.33 4.01
CA VAL A 27 -8.43 15.57 5.45
C VAL A 27 -9.79 15.96 6.03
N ILE A 28 -10.25 15.18 7.00
CA ILE A 28 -11.52 15.40 7.70
C ILE A 28 -11.34 15.83 9.17
N GLY A 29 -10.12 15.73 9.70
CA GLY A 29 -9.85 16.02 11.11
C GLY A 29 -10.39 17.38 11.54
N ARG A 30 -11.30 17.42 12.53
CA ARG A 30 -12.00 18.64 12.96
C ARG A 30 -11.04 19.73 13.44
N ASN A 31 -10.00 19.32 14.15
CA ASN A 31 -9.02 20.22 14.77
C ASN A 31 -7.75 20.39 13.91
N HIS A 32 -7.73 19.90 12.68
CA HIS A 32 -6.57 20.01 11.82
C HIS A 32 -6.63 21.31 11.01
N PRO A 33 -5.54 22.11 10.92
CA PRO A 33 -5.54 23.38 10.20
C PRO A 33 -5.84 23.20 8.70
N GLU A 34 -5.42 22.08 8.13
CA GLU A 34 -5.60 21.77 6.71
C GLU A 34 -6.84 20.91 6.40
N ARG A 35 -7.91 21.08 7.17
CA ARG A 35 -9.17 20.38 6.93
C ARG A 35 -9.72 20.74 5.54
N GLY A 36 -10.20 19.74 4.81
CA GLY A 36 -10.76 19.90 3.48
C GLY A 36 -9.76 19.75 2.33
N LYS A 37 -8.45 19.86 2.59
CA LYS A 37 -7.44 19.60 1.55
C LYS A 37 -7.50 18.14 1.10
N GLN A 38 -7.35 17.95 -0.21
CA GLN A 38 -7.27 16.65 -0.85
C GLN A 38 -5.83 16.36 -1.28
N GLY A 39 -5.44 15.10 -1.27
CA GLY A 39 -4.12 14.67 -1.72
C GLY A 39 -4.07 13.16 -1.98
N ILE A 40 -2.99 12.72 -2.61
CA ILE A 40 -2.74 11.30 -2.90
C ILE A 40 -1.89 10.70 -1.78
N ILE A 41 -2.12 9.44 -1.45
CA ILE A 41 -1.31 8.77 -0.42
C ILE A 41 0.00 8.25 -1.00
N LYS A 42 1.11 8.84 -0.55
CA LYS A 42 2.47 8.37 -0.84
C LYS A 42 2.80 7.07 -0.11
N LYS A 43 2.47 6.99 1.18
CA LYS A 43 2.84 5.84 2.03
C LYS A 43 1.82 5.58 3.11
N VAL A 44 1.59 4.30 3.40
CA VAL A 44 0.77 3.83 4.51
C VAL A 44 1.68 3.12 5.51
N LEU A 45 1.68 3.59 6.76
CA LEU A 45 2.42 3.04 7.89
C LEU A 45 1.45 2.27 8.79
N ARG A 46 1.25 0.98 8.48
CA ARG A 46 0.25 0.16 9.17
C ARG A 46 0.59 -0.11 10.63
N ASP A 47 1.87 -0.19 10.97
CA ASP A 47 2.32 -0.46 12.34
C ASP A 47 2.01 0.69 13.32
N LEU A 48 1.85 1.91 12.78
CA LEU A 48 1.64 3.14 13.57
C LEU A 48 0.26 3.76 13.33
N ASP A 49 -0.62 3.10 12.59
CA ASP A 49 -1.92 3.64 12.16
C ASP A 49 -1.85 5.03 11.49
N ARG A 50 -0.81 5.22 10.68
CA ARG A 50 -0.48 6.52 10.06
C ARG A 50 -0.36 6.44 8.55
N VAL A 51 -0.58 7.58 7.90
CA VAL A 51 -0.49 7.77 6.45
C VAL A 51 0.31 9.03 6.13
N ILE A 52 1.00 9.04 5.00
CA ILE A 52 1.65 10.23 4.44
C ILE A 52 0.86 10.61 3.19
N VAL A 53 0.30 11.82 3.22
CA VAL A 53 -0.50 12.39 2.13
C VAL A 53 0.31 13.48 1.45
N GLU A 54 0.32 13.48 0.13
CA GLU A 54 1.03 14.47 -0.68
C GLU A 54 0.45 15.87 -0.47
N GLY A 55 1.34 16.86 -0.31
CA GLY A 55 0.97 18.28 -0.15
C GLY A 55 0.23 18.63 1.14
N VAL A 56 0.14 17.70 2.10
CA VAL A 56 -0.59 17.87 3.36
C VAL A 56 0.32 17.61 4.55
N ASN A 57 0.11 18.36 5.63
CA ASN A 57 0.87 18.33 6.87
C ASN A 57 2.37 18.51 6.60
N MET A 58 2.70 19.51 5.78
CA MET A 58 4.08 19.84 5.47
C MET A 58 4.76 20.45 6.69
N GLY A 59 6.04 20.11 6.88
CA GLY A 59 6.86 20.79 7.88
C GLY A 59 8.31 20.86 7.46
N PRO A 60 9.04 21.88 7.95
CA PRO A 60 10.46 22.03 7.64
C PRO A 60 11.25 20.85 8.21
N ARG A 61 12.18 20.35 7.41
CA ARG A 61 13.23 19.43 7.79
C ARG A 61 14.57 20.01 7.34
N SER A 62 15.44 20.27 8.30
CA SER A 62 16.80 20.70 8.03
C SER A 62 17.67 19.48 7.70
N ILE A 63 18.31 19.49 6.54
CA ILE A 63 19.32 18.51 6.14
C ILE A 63 20.69 19.12 6.44
N LYS A 64 21.50 18.39 7.21
CA LYS A 64 22.89 18.75 7.46
C LYS A 64 23.66 18.68 6.14
N GLY A 65 24.38 19.76 5.82
CA GLY A 65 25.27 19.80 4.68
C GLY A 65 26.46 18.85 4.86
N ASP A 66 26.99 18.37 3.73
CA ASP A 66 28.17 17.52 3.69
C ASP A 66 29.38 18.38 3.31
N LYS A 67 30.28 18.61 4.27
CA LYS A 67 31.43 19.49 4.10
C LYS A 67 32.43 18.91 3.09
N ASP A 68 32.59 17.59 3.08
CA ASP A 68 33.58 16.89 2.24
C ASP A 68 33.19 16.94 0.76
N LYS A 69 31.88 17.04 0.49
CA LYS A 69 31.32 17.17 -0.87
C LYS A 69 30.99 18.61 -1.27
N GLY A 70 31.28 19.60 -0.41
CA GLY A 70 30.97 21.02 -0.66
C GLY A 70 29.48 21.34 -0.71
N ILE A 71 28.61 20.51 -0.14
CA ILE A 71 27.15 20.67 -0.22
C ILE A 71 26.67 21.46 1.00
N PRO A 72 26.10 22.67 0.84
CA PRO A 72 25.58 23.45 1.97
C PRO A 72 24.34 22.80 2.59
N GLY A 73 24.10 23.08 3.87
CA GLY A 73 22.88 22.65 4.55
C GLY A 73 21.63 23.31 3.93
N LYS A 74 20.55 22.55 3.79
CA LYS A 74 19.29 23.04 3.20
C LYS A 74 18.10 22.72 4.11
N VAL A 75 17.18 23.67 4.21
CA VAL A 75 15.86 23.43 4.80
C VAL A 75 14.91 23.03 3.67
N ILE A 76 14.39 21.81 3.74
CA ILE A 76 13.38 21.31 2.79
C ILE A 76 12.04 21.16 3.51
N SER A 77 10.96 21.45 2.80
CA SER A 77 9.61 21.14 3.28
C SER A 77 9.27 19.71 2.92
N LEU A 78 8.95 18.87 3.91
CA LEU A 78 8.56 17.47 3.70
C LEU A 78 7.18 17.20 4.30
N GLU A 79 6.45 16.30 3.67
CA GLU A 79 5.14 15.85 4.16
C GLU A 79 5.32 14.98 5.41
N ARG A 80 4.55 15.27 6.46
CA ARG A 80 4.57 14.51 7.72
C ARG A 80 3.41 13.53 7.79
N THR A 81 3.56 12.55 8.68
CA THR A 81 2.52 11.54 8.89
C THR A 81 1.26 12.14 9.51
N MET A 82 0.10 11.65 9.11
CA MET A 82 -1.19 11.90 9.74
C MET A 82 -1.79 10.58 10.23
N HIS A 83 -2.59 10.65 11.29
CA HIS A 83 -3.30 9.48 11.80
C HIS A 83 -4.43 9.07 10.85
N TYR A 84 -4.66 7.76 10.69
CA TYR A 84 -5.69 7.20 9.79
C TYR A 84 -7.08 7.80 10.00
N SER A 85 -7.47 8.09 11.24
CA SER A 85 -8.79 8.62 11.58
C SER A 85 -9.08 10.01 10.98
N ASN A 86 -8.03 10.78 10.64
CA ASN A 86 -8.16 12.15 10.18
C ASN A 86 -8.32 12.25 8.66
N VAL A 87 -8.38 11.12 7.98
CA VAL A 87 -8.36 11.02 6.53
C VAL A 87 -9.50 10.11 6.06
N GLN A 88 -10.19 10.50 4.99
CA GLN A 88 -11.20 9.68 4.32
C GLN A 88 -10.96 9.62 2.81
N LEU A 89 -11.41 8.54 2.19
CA LEU A 89 -11.36 8.40 0.73
C LEU A 89 -12.35 9.37 0.09
N VAL A 90 -11.92 9.93 -1.04
CA VAL A 90 -12.73 10.83 -1.84
C VAL A 90 -13.54 10.00 -2.83
N ASP A 91 -14.82 10.33 -2.94
CA ASP A 91 -15.71 9.75 -3.94
C ASP A 91 -15.24 10.16 -5.34
N PRO A 92 -15.02 9.21 -6.28
CA PRO A 92 -14.60 9.55 -7.63
C PRO A 92 -15.67 10.34 -8.40
N ILE A 93 -16.96 10.19 -8.06
CA ILE A 93 -18.04 10.89 -8.76
C ILE A 93 -18.29 12.26 -8.13
N GLN A 94 -18.51 12.29 -6.81
CA GLN A 94 -18.93 13.52 -6.12
C GLN A 94 -17.75 14.39 -5.66
N GLY A 95 -16.54 13.84 -5.55
CA GLY A 95 -15.38 14.57 -5.01
C GLY A 95 -15.46 14.88 -3.51
N ILE A 96 -16.42 14.30 -2.79
CA ILE A 96 -16.65 14.52 -1.35
C ILE A 96 -16.05 13.34 -0.55
N PRO A 97 -15.59 13.54 0.71
CA PRO A 97 -15.17 12.43 1.56
C PRO A 97 -16.32 11.47 1.86
N THR A 98 -16.05 10.17 1.78
CA THR A 98 -17.05 9.12 1.94
C THR A 98 -16.58 7.96 2.80
N ARG A 99 -17.56 7.30 3.44
CA ARG A 99 -17.38 6.00 4.07
C ARG A 99 -17.48 4.91 3.02
N ILE A 100 -16.73 3.83 3.23
CA ILE A 100 -16.63 2.72 2.28
C ILE A 100 -17.09 1.42 2.92
N PHE A 101 -17.74 0.60 2.10
CA PHE A 101 -17.96 -0.81 2.37
C PHE A 101 -17.34 -1.65 1.23
N LYS A 102 -17.14 -2.95 1.48
CA LYS A 102 -16.53 -3.87 0.52
C LYS A 102 -17.63 -4.80 -0.01
N LYS A 103 -17.65 -5.03 -1.33
CA LYS A 103 -18.56 -5.98 -1.98
C LYS A 103 -17.76 -6.86 -2.94
N ILE A 104 -18.20 -8.10 -3.12
CA ILE A 104 -17.65 -9.01 -4.11
C ILE A 104 -18.52 -8.89 -5.36
N LEU A 105 -17.91 -8.64 -6.52
CA LEU A 105 -18.61 -8.60 -7.80
C LEU A 105 -18.92 -10.02 -8.29
N PRO A 106 -19.86 -10.20 -9.24
CA PRO A 106 -20.11 -11.50 -9.86
C PRO A 106 -18.89 -12.12 -10.54
N SER A 107 -17.91 -11.30 -10.95
CA SER A 107 -16.61 -11.75 -11.47
C SER A 107 -15.69 -12.39 -10.42
N GLY A 108 -16.06 -12.32 -9.13
CA GLY A 108 -15.24 -12.77 -8.00
C GLY A 108 -14.30 -11.70 -7.43
N GLU A 109 -14.19 -10.52 -8.05
CA GLU A 109 -13.31 -9.46 -7.56
C GLU A 109 -13.89 -8.72 -6.34
N LYS A 110 -13.06 -8.52 -5.31
CA LYS A 110 -13.42 -7.73 -4.13
C LYS A 110 -13.13 -6.25 -4.35
N VAL A 111 -14.18 -5.45 -4.47
CA VAL A 111 -14.13 -4.00 -4.71
C VAL A 111 -14.56 -3.18 -3.50
N ARG A 112 -14.12 -1.92 -3.46
CA ARG A 112 -14.54 -0.92 -2.46
C ARG A 112 -15.64 -0.08 -3.09
N ILE A 113 -16.71 0.22 -2.34
CA ILE A 113 -17.85 1.00 -2.82
C ILE A 113 -18.08 2.20 -1.90
N SER A 114 -18.31 3.38 -2.49
CA SER A 114 -18.72 4.59 -1.78
C SER A 114 -20.13 4.45 -1.23
N LYS A 115 -20.34 4.79 0.04
CA LYS A 115 -21.69 4.79 0.65
C LYS A 115 -22.60 5.91 0.10
N LYS A 116 -22.03 7.01 -0.43
CA LYS A 116 -22.83 8.16 -0.89
C LYS A 116 -23.32 7.98 -2.33
N SER A 117 -22.39 7.77 -3.25
CA SER A 117 -22.70 7.65 -4.68
C SER A 117 -22.95 6.21 -5.14
N GLY A 118 -22.57 5.21 -4.33
CA GLY A 118 -22.52 3.82 -4.80
C GLY A 118 -21.38 3.56 -5.80
N ALA A 119 -20.50 4.55 -6.06
CA ALA A 119 -19.41 4.40 -7.00
C ALA A 119 -18.39 3.35 -6.55
N ILE A 120 -17.89 2.60 -7.52
CA ILE A 120 -16.81 1.63 -7.31
C ILE A 120 -15.48 2.39 -7.25
N ILE A 121 -14.71 2.15 -6.18
CA ILE A 121 -13.36 2.67 -5.98
C ILE A 121 -12.39 1.49 -6.21
N PRO A 122 -11.78 1.38 -7.40
CA PRO A 122 -10.87 0.29 -7.72
C PRO A 122 -9.61 0.37 -6.86
N LYS A 123 -8.81 -0.70 -6.87
CA LYS A 123 -7.47 -0.65 -6.27
C LYS A 123 -6.57 0.20 -7.18
N PRO A 124 -5.71 1.06 -6.62
CA PRO A 124 -4.81 1.91 -7.41
C PRO A 124 -3.75 1.05 -8.11
N GLU A 125 -3.44 1.40 -9.36
CA GLU A 125 -2.50 0.68 -10.24
C GLU A 125 -1.08 0.56 -9.66
N ILE A 126 -0.68 1.52 -8.83
CA ILE A 126 0.60 1.55 -8.11
C ILE A 126 0.81 0.29 -7.24
N LEU A 127 -0.24 -0.44 -6.89
CA LEU A 127 -0.15 -1.70 -6.15
C LEU A 127 -0.04 -2.94 -7.04
N SER A 128 -0.42 -2.83 -8.32
CA SER A 128 -0.20 -3.89 -9.30
C SER A 128 1.29 -3.99 -9.68
N MET A 129 1.96 -2.83 -9.72
CA MET A 129 3.38 -2.75 -10.05
C MET A 129 4.29 -3.29 -8.94
N ARG A 130 5.32 -4.06 -9.34
CA ARG A 130 6.40 -4.49 -8.45
C ARG A 130 7.24 -3.28 -8.04
N ARG A 131 7.73 -3.28 -6.79
CA ARG A 131 8.60 -2.19 -6.27
C ARG A 131 9.95 -2.13 -6.98
N LYS A 132 10.48 -3.29 -7.35
CA LYS A 132 11.68 -3.42 -8.18
C LYS A 132 11.19 -3.97 -9.53
N PRO A 133 11.46 -3.28 -10.65
CA PRO A 133 11.14 -3.82 -11.96
C PRO A 133 11.92 -5.12 -12.16
N ILE A 134 11.30 -6.06 -12.85
CA ILE A 134 12.00 -7.28 -13.30
C ILE A 134 12.87 -6.86 -14.47
N ASN A 135 14.14 -7.28 -14.48
CA ASN A 135 14.94 -7.15 -15.69
C ASN A 135 14.37 -8.12 -16.73
N SER A 136 13.94 -7.62 -17.88
CA SER A 136 13.37 -8.41 -18.97
C SER A 136 14.42 -9.04 -19.88
N THR A 137 15.67 -8.59 -19.79
CA THR A 137 16.75 -9.15 -20.61
C THR A 137 17.24 -10.47 -20.01
N VAL A 138 17.29 -11.51 -20.85
CA VAL A 138 17.87 -12.81 -20.49
C VAL A 138 19.37 -12.61 -20.33
N THR A 139 19.88 -12.79 -19.11
CA THR A 139 21.33 -12.77 -18.86
C THR A 139 21.90 -14.17 -19.03
N GLU A 140 23.23 -14.28 -19.10
CA GLU A 140 23.93 -15.57 -19.24
C GLU A 140 23.60 -16.58 -18.12
N SER A 141 23.20 -16.07 -16.95
CA SER A 141 22.75 -16.88 -15.81
C SER A 141 21.29 -17.35 -15.90
N CYS A 142 20.52 -16.88 -16.87
CA CYS A 142 19.11 -17.21 -17.02
C CYS A 142 18.93 -18.45 -17.90
N THR A 143 18.10 -19.40 -17.44
CA THR A 143 17.64 -20.54 -18.25
C THR A 143 16.69 -20.04 -19.36
N SER A 144 16.78 -20.63 -20.56
CA SER A 144 15.85 -20.33 -21.66
C SER A 144 14.41 -20.76 -21.33
N GLU A 145 13.44 -20.11 -21.98
CA GLU A 145 12.02 -20.41 -21.78
C GLU A 145 11.70 -21.86 -22.18
N ASP A 146 12.24 -22.32 -23.31
CA ASP A 146 12.03 -23.68 -23.84
C ASP A 146 12.44 -24.76 -22.82
N ASN A 147 13.62 -24.61 -22.21
CA ASN A 147 14.13 -25.55 -21.20
C ASN A 147 13.30 -25.51 -19.90
N THR A 148 12.71 -24.36 -19.57
CA THR A 148 11.94 -24.20 -18.33
C THR A 148 10.56 -24.85 -18.43
N TRP A 149 9.95 -24.77 -19.62
CA TRP A 149 8.61 -25.31 -19.86
C TRP A 149 8.61 -26.76 -20.35
N GLU A 150 9.78 -27.34 -20.62
CA GLU A 150 9.90 -28.74 -20.98
C GLU A 150 9.38 -29.65 -19.86
N SER A 151 8.30 -30.39 -20.13
CA SER A 151 7.73 -31.35 -19.19
C SER A 151 8.57 -32.63 -19.16
N THR A 152 9.62 -32.63 -18.33
CA THR A 152 10.52 -33.78 -18.17
C THR A 152 9.99 -34.86 -17.20
N TYR A 153 8.92 -34.57 -16.45
CA TYR A 153 8.39 -35.50 -15.45
C TYR A 153 7.65 -36.69 -16.09
N VAL A 154 8.12 -37.90 -15.78
CA VAL A 154 7.46 -39.17 -16.15
C VAL A 154 6.99 -39.88 -14.88
N ASP A 155 5.68 -40.11 -14.74
CA ASP A 155 5.12 -40.82 -13.59
C ASP A 155 5.38 -42.33 -13.70
N ASN A 156 6.51 -42.78 -13.16
CA ASN A 156 6.92 -44.19 -13.18
C ASN A 156 6.10 -45.08 -12.20
N ARG A 157 5.08 -44.56 -11.51
CA ARG A 157 4.26 -45.33 -10.55
C ARG A 157 3.43 -46.45 -11.20
N ARG A 158 3.31 -46.49 -12.53
CA ARG A 158 2.61 -47.57 -13.27
C ARG A 158 3.51 -48.71 -13.74
N LYS A 159 4.84 -48.63 -13.59
CA LYS A 159 5.76 -49.68 -14.09
C LYS A 159 5.70 -51.00 -13.30
N THR A 160 5.13 -51.03 -12.10
CA THR A 160 4.99 -52.26 -11.30
C THR A 160 3.75 -53.10 -11.68
N ALA A 161 2.86 -52.61 -12.54
CA ALA A 161 1.62 -53.31 -12.92
C ALA A 161 1.71 -54.13 -14.23
N VAL A 162 2.85 -54.10 -14.94
CA VAL A 162 3.05 -54.81 -16.23
C VAL A 162 4.23 -55.80 -16.14
N VAL A 163 4.37 -56.48 -15.00
CA VAL A 163 5.27 -57.64 -14.84
C VAL A 163 4.46 -58.82 -14.30
N GLN A 164 3.43 -59.22 -15.05
CA GLN A 164 2.80 -60.54 -15.02
C GLN A 164 2.47 -60.86 -16.48
N GLU A 165 2.83 -62.07 -16.91
CA GLU A 165 2.81 -62.62 -18.29
C GLU A 165 4.12 -62.45 -19.09
N GLU A 166 5.14 -63.23 -18.71
CA GLU A 166 5.72 -64.33 -19.52
C GLU A 166 6.11 -65.49 -18.59
#